data_AF-A0A957R4S7-F1
#
_entry.id   AF-A0A957R4S7-F1
#
_cell.length_a   1.000
_cell.length_b   1.000
_cell.length_c   1.000
_cell.angle_alpha   90.00
_cell.angle_beta   90.00
_cell.angle_gamma   90.00
#
_symmetry.space_group_name_H-M   'P 1'
#
loop_
_entity.id
_entity.type
_entity.pdbx_description
1 polymer ?
#
loop_
_entity_poly.entity_id
_entity_poly.type
_entity_poly.pdbx_seq_one_letter_code
_entity_poly.pdbx_strand_id
1 'polypeptide(L)'
;MFKKLISKIVGDPNKKVIKELQPLIDEVAHFEAELTNLTDDQLRERTAALRERVSAVTEQAADHEEVEAFNMVEDALEDVLPEAYALVREASRRTTGLRHYDVQIMGGILLNRAHIVEMRTGEGKTLVATLPLFLNALSGK
;
A
#
# COMPACT_ATOMS: atom_id res chain seq x y z
N MET A 1 -37.89 -2.75 9.68
CA MET A 1 -37.43 -2.03 10.90
C MET A 1 -36.26 -2.70 11.60
N PHE A 2 -36.24 -4.03 11.75
CA PHE A 2 -35.15 -4.79 12.42
C PHE A 2 -33.73 -4.54 11.87
N LYS A 3 -33.54 -4.51 10.53
CA LYS A 3 -32.23 -4.23 9.90
C LYS A 3 -31.62 -2.86 10.28
N LYS A 4 -32.45 -1.81 10.44
CA LYS A 4 -32.00 -0.46 10.86
C LYS A 4 -31.58 -0.40 12.34
N LEU A 5 -32.10 -1.31 13.16
CA LEU A 5 -31.77 -1.39 14.59
C LEU A 5 -30.46 -2.17 14.79
N ILE A 6 -30.27 -3.26 14.04
CA ILE A 6 -29.02 -4.05 14.05
C ILE A 6 -27.84 -3.22 13.50
N SER A 7 -28.02 -2.48 12.40
CA SER A 7 -26.96 -1.61 11.85
C SER A 7 -26.60 -0.44 12.76
N LYS A 8 -27.51 0.02 13.63
CA LYS A 8 -27.24 1.04 14.65
C LYS A 8 -26.46 0.51 15.85
N ILE A 9 -26.53 -0.79 16.12
CA ILE A 9 -25.86 -1.45 17.26
C ILE A 9 -24.51 -2.04 16.83
N VAL A 10 -24.41 -2.57 15.61
CA VAL A 10 -23.21 -3.24 15.06
C VAL A 10 -22.33 -2.28 14.22
N GLY A 11 -22.88 -1.16 13.78
CA GLY A 11 -22.20 -0.21 12.90
C GLY A 11 -22.18 -0.64 11.43
N ASP A 12 -21.59 0.19 10.58
CA ASP A 12 -21.37 -0.09 9.17
C ASP A 12 -19.98 -0.74 9.01
N PRO A 13 -19.89 -2.01 8.57
CA PRO A 13 -18.61 -2.72 8.47
C PRO A 13 -17.65 -2.03 7.49
N ASN A 14 -18.14 -1.39 6.43
CA ASN A 14 -17.30 -0.69 5.48
C ASN A 14 -16.71 0.58 6.10
N LYS A 15 -17.49 1.30 6.93
CA LYS A 15 -16.96 2.45 7.68
C LYS A 15 -15.90 2.04 8.70
N LYS A 16 -16.04 0.86 9.29
CA LYS A 16 -15.03 0.32 10.21
C LYS A 16 -13.71 0.07 9.47
N VAL A 17 -13.76 -0.63 8.34
CA VAL A 17 -12.57 -0.88 7.49
C VAL A 17 -11.92 0.44 7.06
N ILE A 18 -12.70 1.41 6.56
CA ILE A 18 -12.18 2.73 6.18
C ILE A 18 -11.44 3.40 7.35
N LYS A 19 -12.01 3.32 8.56
CA LYS A 19 -11.39 3.90 9.76
C LYS A 19 -10.09 3.19 10.16
N GLU A 20 -10.03 1.87 9.97
CA GLU A 20 -8.83 1.07 10.25
C GLU A 20 -7.69 1.36 9.26
N LEU A 21 -8.02 1.80 8.04
CA LEU A 21 -7.03 2.17 7.02
C LEU A 21 -6.52 3.61 7.15
N GLN A 22 -7.23 4.48 7.87
CA GLN A 22 -6.87 5.89 7.99
C GLN A 22 -5.44 6.11 8.52
N PRO A 23 -4.96 5.41 9.56
CA PRO A 23 -3.59 5.59 10.04
C PRO A 23 -2.54 5.34 8.95
N LEU A 24 -2.71 4.30 8.14
CA LEU A 24 -1.80 3.99 7.03
C LEU A 24 -1.85 5.05 5.94
N ILE A 25 -3.03 5.60 5.64
CA ILE A 25 -3.17 6.71 4.68
C ILE A 25 -2.43 7.96 5.20
N ASP A 26 -2.53 8.23 6.49
CA ASP A 26 -1.86 9.37 7.13
C ASP A 26 -0.33 9.18 7.10
N GLU A 27 0.18 7.96 7.34
CA GLU A 27 1.60 7.63 7.21
C GLU A 27 2.11 7.78 5.77
N VAL A 28 1.34 7.33 4.76
CA VAL A 28 1.68 7.56 3.34
C VAL A 28 1.79 9.07 3.05
N ALA A 29 0.86 9.88 3.56
CA ALA A 29 0.90 11.33 3.39
C ALA A 29 2.09 11.98 4.11
N HIS A 30 2.48 11.44 5.27
CA HIS A 30 3.68 11.88 5.99
C HIS A 30 4.95 11.62 5.18
N PHE A 31 5.15 10.40 4.67
CA PHE A 31 6.28 10.09 3.79
C PHE A 31 6.27 10.93 2.51
N GLU A 32 5.11 11.15 1.89
CA GLU A 32 5.00 12.01 0.70
C GLU A 32 5.59 13.41 0.93
N ALA A 33 5.33 14.01 2.09
CA ALA A 33 5.85 15.34 2.43
C ALA A 33 7.38 15.36 2.49
N GLU A 34 8.00 14.28 2.96
CA GLU A 34 9.47 14.13 2.95
C GLU A 34 10.00 13.95 1.52
N LEU A 35 9.35 13.07 0.74
CA LEU A 35 9.80 12.67 -0.60
C LEU A 35 9.65 13.79 -1.64
N THR A 36 8.69 14.70 -1.45
CA THR A 36 8.44 15.82 -2.38
C THR A 36 9.68 16.71 -2.58
N ASN A 37 10.54 16.81 -1.57
CA ASN A 37 11.75 17.64 -1.60
C ASN A 37 12.97 16.93 -2.22
N LEU A 38 12.87 15.64 -2.53
CA LEU A 38 13.98 14.83 -3.04
C LEU A 38 14.14 14.96 -4.56
N THR A 39 15.36 14.76 -5.05
CA THR A 39 15.61 14.61 -6.49
C THR A 39 15.18 13.23 -7.00
N ASP A 40 15.09 13.06 -8.31
CA ASP A 40 14.74 11.76 -8.89
C ASP A 40 15.77 10.66 -8.53
N ASP A 41 17.05 11.02 -8.43
CA ASP A 41 18.10 10.08 -8.01
C ASP A 41 17.93 9.68 -6.55
N GLN A 42 17.61 10.62 -5.67
CA GLN A 42 17.31 10.34 -4.27
C GLN A 42 16.05 9.46 -4.11
N LEU A 43 15.02 9.62 -4.96
CA LEU A 43 13.87 8.72 -4.96
C LEU A 43 14.25 7.29 -5.39
N ARG A 44 15.17 7.15 -6.35
CA ARG A 44 15.71 5.84 -6.75
C ARG A 44 16.53 5.20 -5.63
N GLU A 45 17.29 6.00 -4.87
CA GLU A 45 18.02 5.54 -3.68
C GLU A 45 17.07 5.03 -2.59
N ARG A 46 15.98 5.76 -2.31
CA ARG A 46 14.94 5.29 -1.37
C ARG A 46 14.32 3.96 -1.83
N THR A 47 14.05 3.83 -3.12
CA THR A 47 13.56 2.56 -3.71
C THR A 47 14.57 1.42 -3.53
N ALA A 48 15.86 1.68 -3.76
CA ALA A 48 16.91 0.68 -3.58
C ALA A 48 17.01 0.22 -2.11
N ALA A 49 16.93 1.16 -1.16
CA ALA A 49 16.93 0.84 0.27
C ALA A 49 15.72 0.00 0.70
N LEU A 50 14.53 0.28 0.17
CA LEU A 50 13.35 -0.55 0.44
C LEU A 50 13.51 -1.96 -0.14
N ARG A 51 14.02 -2.07 -1.37
CA ARG A 51 14.28 -3.37 -1.99
C ARG A 51 15.27 -4.19 -1.16
N GLU A 52 16.37 -3.58 -0.71
CA GLU A 52 17.38 -4.26 0.11
C GLU A 52 16.77 -4.79 1.43
N ARG A 53 15.95 -3.98 2.11
CA ARG A 53 15.26 -4.39 3.34
C ARG A 53 14.35 -5.61 3.11
N VAL A 54 13.51 -5.58 2.08
CA VAL A 54 12.56 -6.66 1.78
C VAL A 54 13.27 -7.89 1.22
N SER A 55 14.28 -7.72 0.37
CA SER A 55 15.03 -8.84 -0.20
C SER A 55 15.81 -9.58 0.88
N ALA A 56 16.39 -8.89 1.86
CA ALA A 56 17.07 -9.52 2.98
C ALA A 56 16.12 -10.45 3.77
N VAL A 57 14.89 -10.02 4.03
CA VAL A 57 13.87 -10.89 4.67
C VAL A 57 13.45 -12.03 3.73
N THR A 58 13.31 -11.75 2.43
CA THR A 58 12.94 -12.77 1.44
C THR A 58 14.00 -13.88 1.32
N GLU A 59 15.28 -13.53 1.39
CA GLU A 59 16.39 -14.48 1.42
C GLU A 59 16.38 -15.32 2.70
N GLN A 60 16.17 -14.67 3.86
CA GLN A 60 16.06 -15.39 5.14
C GLN A 60 14.88 -16.36 5.16
N ALA A 61 13.74 -15.96 4.61
CA ALA A 61 12.54 -16.78 4.50
C ALA A 61 12.75 -18.05 3.66
N ALA A 62 13.79 -18.15 2.83
CA ALA A 62 14.03 -19.32 1.98
C ALA A 62 14.37 -20.60 2.79
N ASP A 63 14.83 -20.45 4.03
CA ASP A 63 15.17 -21.57 4.92
C ASP A 63 13.97 -22.05 5.78
N HIS A 64 12.80 -21.44 5.61
CA HIS A 64 11.59 -21.72 6.40
C HIS A 64 10.52 -22.50 5.61
N GLU A 65 9.56 -23.07 6.32
CA GLU A 65 8.40 -23.71 5.69
C GLU A 65 7.58 -22.69 4.88
N GLU A 66 6.93 -23.14 3.81
CA GLU A 66 6.27 -22.27 2.82
C GLU A 66 5.31 -21.23 3.44
N VAL A 67 4.52 -21.63 4.44
CA VAL A 67 3.58 -20.74 5.13
C VAL A 67 4.31 -19.72 6.01
N GLU A 68 5.37 -20.13 6.69
CA GLU A 68 6.17 -19.23 7.52
C GLU A 68 6.94 -18.24 6.64
N ALA A 69 7.56 -18.74 5.58
CA ALA A 69 8.25 -17.92 4.58
C ALA A 69 7.31 -16.88 3.94
N PHE A 70 6.06 -17.26 3.63
CA PHE A 70 5.05 -16.34 3.12
C PHE A 70 4.74 -15.22 4.12
N ASN A 71 4.44 -15.57 5.38
CA ASN A 71 4.11 -14.59 6.42
C ASN A 71 5.28 -13.64 6.70
N MET A 72 6.52 -14.14 6.73
CA MET A 72 7.71 -13.30 6.94
C MET A 72 7.86 -12.24 5.85
N VAL A 73 7.65 -12.61 4.59
CA VAL A 73 7.73 -11.67 3.46
C VAL A 73 6.53 -10.71 3.48
N GLU A 74 5.33 -11.19 3.79
CA GLU A 74 4.14 -10.35 3.92
C GLU A 74 4.31 -9.29 5.02
N ASP A 75 4.81 -9.68 6.20
CA ASP A 75 5.10 -8.77 7.31
C ASP A 75 6.13 -7.71 6.90
N ALA A 76 7.22 -8.11 6.23
CA ALA A 76 8.22 -7.16 5.72
C ALA A 76 7.67 -6.20 4.67
N LEU A 77 6.70 -6.64 3.85
CA LEU A 77 6.02 -5.79 2.88
C LEU A 77 5.06 -4.82 3.58
N GLU A 78 4.25 -5.25 4.54
CA GLU A 78 3.36 -4.36 5.31
C GLU A 78 4.17 -3.31 6.08
N ASP A 79 5.35 -3.66 6.61
CA ASP A 79 6.25 -2.74 7.30
C ASP A 79 6.77 -1.60 6.42
N VAL A 80 6.96 -1.84 5.11
CA VAL A 80 7.43 -0.82 4.16
C VAL A 80 6.32 -0.20 3.34
N LEU A 81 5.08 -0.69 3.47
CA LEU A 81 3.94 -0.29 2.64
C LEU A 81 3.75 1.24 2.61
N PRO A 82 3.75 1.97 3.73
CA PRO A 82 3.47 3.41 3.68
C PRO A 82 4.52 4.19 2.88
N GLU A 83 5.80 3.88 3.07
CA GLU A 83 6.91 4.51 2.34
C GLU A 83 6.89 4.12 0.87
N ALA A 84 6.66 2.84 0.56
CA ALA A 84 6.57 2.34 -0.82
C ALA A 84 5.43 3.02 -1.59
N TYR A 85 4.27 3.19 -0.97
CA TYR A 85 3.11 3.83 -1.59
C TYR A 85 3.33 5.33 -1.78
N ALA A 86 4.02 5.99 -0.85
CA ALA A 86 4.41 7.38 -1.00
C ALA A 86 5.39 7.57 -2.16
N LEU A 87 6.36 6.67 -2.34
CA LEU A 87 7.28 6.67 -3.49
C LEU A 87 6.52 6.53 -4.83
N VAL A 88 5.59 5.60 -4.93
CA VAL A 88 4.78 5.41 -6.15
C VAL A 88 3.90 6.62 -6.42
N ARG A 89 3.27 7.19 -5.38
CA ARG A 89 2.47 8.41 -5.50
C ARG A 89 3.30 9.58 -6.04
N GLU A 90 4.49 9.79 -5.48
CA GLU A 90 5.38 10.88 -5.90
C GLU A 90 5.94 10.66 -7.31
N ALA A 91 6.36 9.42 -7.62
CA ALA A 91 6.82 9.06 -8.97
C ALA A 91 5.73 9.27 -10.02
N SER A 92 4.48 8.87 -9.72
CA SER A 92 3.33 9.12 -10.60
C SER A 92 3.07 10.60 -10.80
N ARG A 93 3.12 11.40 -9.72
CA ARG A 93 2.95 12.86 -9.80
C ARG A 93 3.99 13.51 -10.72
N ARG A 94 5.26 13.11 -10.63
CA ARG A 94 6.35 13.65 -11.46
C ARG A 94 6.25 13.22 -12.92
N THR A 95 5.93 11.95 -13.17
CA THR A 95 6.02 11.36 -14.52
C THR A 95 4.75 11.51 -15.33
N THR A 96 3.58 11.45 -14.69
CA THR A 96 2.27 11.48 -15.36
C THR A 96 1.45 12.71 -15.01
N GLY A 97 1.85 13.49 -13.99
CA GLY A 97 1.04 14.57 -13.43
C GLY A 97 -0.12 14.09 -12.55
N LEU A 98 -0.31 12.78 -12.39
CA LEU A 98 -1.39 12.21 -11.59
C LEU A 98 -0.88 11.87 -10.19
N ARG A 99 -1.38 12.57 -9.18
CA ARG A 99 -1.18 12.21 -7.77
C ARG A 99 -2.29 11.27 -7.32
N HIS A 100 -1.95 10.14 -6.69
CA HIS A 100 -2.96 9.24 -6.12
C HIS A 100 -3.79 9.95 -5.03
N TYR A 101 -5.11 9.84 -5.13
CA TYR A 101 -6.03 10.23 -4.06
C TYR A 101 -6.02 9.24 -2.91
N ASP A 102 -6.53 9.63 -1.75
CA ASP A 102 -6.54 8.76 -0.56
C ASP A 102 -7.43 7.53 -0.76
N VAL A 103 -8.53 7.65 -1.52
CA VAL A 103 -9.35 6.50 -1.92
C VAL A 103 -8.60 5.51 -2.82
N GLN A 104 -7.61 6.00 -3.58
CA GLN A 104 -6.77 5.16 -4.44
C GLN A 104 -5.68 4.45 -3.62
N ILE A 105 -5.10 5.12 -2.63
CA ILE A 105 -4.20 4.51 -1.64
C ILE A 105 -4.93 3.41 -0.85
N MET A 106 -6.13 3.72 -0.37
CA MET A 106 -7.00 2.74 0.31
C MET A 106 -7.28 1.52 -0.57
N GLY A 107 -7.58 1.75 -1.84
CA GLY A 107 -7.76 0.67 -2.82
C GLY A 107 -6.49 -0.17 -2.99
N GLY A 108 -5.32 0.45 -3.05
CA GLY A 108 -4.04 -0.27 -3.09
C GLY A 108 -3.82 -1.16 -1.87
N ILE A 109 -4.02 -0.62 -0.66
CA ILE A 109 -3.85 -1.37 0.59
C ILE A 109 -4.77 -2.59 0.63
N LEU A 110 -6.04 -2.41 0.24
CA LEU A 110 -7.00 -3.51 0.20
C LEU A 110 -6.64 -4.57 -0.85
N LEU A 111 -6.13 -4.17 -2.01
CA LEU A 111 -5.63 -5.12 -3.02
C LEU A 111 -4.43 -5.91 -2.49
N ASN A 112 -3.52 -5.27 -1.73
CA ASN A 112 -2.38 -5.96 -1.10
C ASN A 112 -2.86 -7.05 -0.13
N ARG A 113 -3.91 -6.74 0.64
CA ARG A 113 -4.54 -7.65 1.61
C ARG A 113 -5.52 -8.66 0.99
N ALA A 114 -5.32 -8.99 -0.27
CA ALA A 114 -6.13 -9.96 -1.03
C ALA A 114 -7.64 -9.68 -1.07
N HIS A 115 -8.07 -8.42 -0.91
CA HIS A 115 -9.48 -8.04 -1.07
C HIS A 115 -9.81 -7.69 -2.52
N ILE A 116 -11.08 -7.91 -2.91
CA ILE A 116 -11.64 -7.36 -4.14
C ILE A 116 -12.08 -5.92 -3.88
N VAL A 117 -11.51 -4.97 -4.60
CA VAL A 117 -11.83 -3.54 -4.46
C VAL A 117 -12.77 -3.09 -5.58
N GLU A 118 -13.98 -2.68 -5.21
CA GLU A 118 -14.93 -2.08 -6.13
C GLU A 118 -14.66 -0.58 -6.28
N MET A 119 -14.29 -0.15 -7.49
CA MET A 119 -14.09 1.27 -7.83
C MET A 119 -14.87 1.61 -9.10
N ARG A 120 -15.55 2.77 -9.10
CA ARG A 120 -16.29 3.26 -10.26
C ARG A 120 -15.36 3.52 -11.45
N THR A 121 -15.93 3.55 -12.65
CA THR A 121 -15.17 3.96 -13.85
C THR A 121 -14.76 5.42 -13.70
N GLY A 122 -13.50 5.73 -14.01
CA GLY A 122 -12.92 7.06 -13.79
C GLY A 122 -12.13 7.20 -12.49
N GLU A 123 -12.28 6.30 -11.52
CA GLU A 123 -11.54 6.33 -10.24
C GLU A 123 -10.05 5.94 -10.35
N GLY A 124 -9.54 5.73 -11.57
CA GLY A 124 -8.11 5.47 -11.79
C GLY A 124 -7.64 4.06 -11.41
N LYS A 125 -8.45 3.01 -11.62
CA LYS A 125 -8.09 1.61 -11.33
C LYS A 125 -6.70 1.18 -11.83
N THR A 126 -6.33 1.60 -13.04
CA THR A 126 -5.01 1.31 -13.62
C THR A 126 -3.89 1.96 -12.82
N LEU A 127 -4.10 3.18 -12.34
CA LEU A 127 -3.14 3.90 -11.50
C LEU A 127 -3.07 3.30 -10.09
N VAL A 128 -4.19 2.82 -9.55
CA VAL A 128 -4.21 2.10 -8.26
C VAL A 128 -3.38 0.83 -8.31
N ALA A 129 -3.42 0.08 -9.42
CA ALA A 129 -2.70 -1.17 -9.56
C ALA A 129 -1.18 -1.01 -9.44
N THR A 130 -0.61 0.17 -9.72
CA THR A 130 0.83 0.39 -9.60
C THR A 130 1.32 0.33 -8.15
N LEU A 131 0.45 0.60 -7.17
CA LEU A 131 0.78 0.59 -5.74
C LEU A 131 1.15 -0.82 -5.25
N PRO A 132 0.24 -1.82 -5.28
CA PRO A 132 0.57 -3.18 -4.85
C PRO A 132 1.56 -3.85 -5.80
N LEU A 133 1.56 -3.54 -7.11
CA LEU A 133 2.56 -4.08 -8.03
C LEU A 133 3.98 -3.68 -7.63
N PHE A 134 4.20 -2.40 -7.33
CA PHE A 134 5.51 -1.93 -6.90
C PHE A 134 5.92 -2.54 -5.56
N LEU A 135 5.02 -2.53 -4.57
CA LEU A 135 5.29 -3.08 -3.24
C LEU A 135 5.70 -4.56 -3.32
N ASN A 136 4.89 -5.39 -3.96
CA ASN A 136 5.18 -6.83 -4.06
C ASN A 136 6.45 -7.11 -4.89
N ALA A 137 6.74 -6.28 -5.92
CA ALA A 137 7.97 -6.42 -6.68
C ALA A 137 9.26 -6.14 -5.85
N LEU A 138 9.16 -5.55 -4.66
CA LEU A 138 10.32 -5.35 -3.77
C LEU A 138 10.89 -6.68 -3.27
N SER A 139 10.09 -7.75 -3.18
CA SER A 139 10.59 -9.07 -2.79
C SER A 139 11.38 -9.77 -3.90
N GLY A 140 11.36 -9.24 -5.13
CA GLY A 140 12.05 -9.85 -6.27
C GLY A 140 11.42 -11.16 -6.76
N LYS A 141 10.16 -11.42 -6.40
CA LYS A 141 9.36 -12.57 -6.86
C LYS A 141 8.32 -12.16 -7.90
#